data_AF-A0A6M8U9X5-F1
#
_entry.id   AF-A0A6M8U9X5-F1
#
_cell.length_a   1.000
_cell.length_b   1.000
_cell.length_c   1.000
_cell.angle_alpha   90.00
_cell.angle_beta   90.00
_cell.angle_gamma   90.00
#
_symmetry.space_group_name_H-M   'P 1'
#
loop_
_entity.id
_entity.type
_entity.pdbx_description
1 polymer ?
#
loop_
_entity_poly.entity_id
_entity_poly.type
_entity_poly.pdbx_seq_one_letter_code
_entity_poly.pdbx_strand_id
1 'polypeptide(L)'
;MSQVINTNTLSLMTQNNMNKSQSALSTAIERLSSGLRINSAKDDAAGQAIANRFTSNINGLTQAARNANDGISIAQTTEGSLSEINNNLQRIRELTVQAQNGTNSQTDLDSIQDEITSRLQEIDRVSGQTQFNGVKVLSADNTLKIQVGANDGESISIDLKAITSDTLGLNGFNVNGSGTVNNKAATVSNLTAAGATETGAGTGLYNLTTTNSAVSSADAFNKLNTGDTVEVTTGDDTTTSYTYDAAKGNFTYDATVDADDVSDFAAKLVPSSGSQSGVYTTSNGSGASVKFDVDSNGNITVGGQKAYLDAAGNLSTNNAAGGDQATLNGLFSDSSTNAGTSTASISLGGTTYNFDTADGNMAYTATISKDEVLAKVASTDTAATADSAVKGATINYNSGVLKGSISFDSTGADVGKSSDTFLDASGNFTKTKQYTTQYKVDADTGAVTVNANLTGDGVAANGSTVDNSSSNPFAKTVGSTAYVTADGNVTTNTTSAGTVTADPLAALDKAISSIDQFRSSLGAVQNRLDSAITNLNNTTTNLSAAQSRIQDADYATEVSNMSKAQILQQAGNSVLAKANQVPQQVLSLLQG
;
A
#
# COMPACT_ATOMS: atom_id res chain seq x y z
N MET A 1 -57.20 -12.99 -96.50
CA MET A 1 -55.95 -12.24 -96.26
C MET A 1 -55.91 -11.08 -97.25
N SER A 2 -55.94 -9.84 -96.78
CA SER A 2 -55.79 -8.65 -97.64
C SER A 2 -54.39 -8.67 -98.25
N GLN A 3 -54.27 -8.77 -99.58
CA GLN A 3 -53.00 -8.73 -100.29
C GLN A 3 -52.61 -7.26 -100.54
N VAL A 4 -51.90 -6.68 -99.57
CA VAL A 4 -51.35 -5.32 -99.69
C VAL A 4 -49.91 -5.46 -100.20
N ILE A 5 -49.64 -5.00 -101.42
CA ILE A 5 -48.35 -5.22 -102.11
C ILE A 5 -47.22 -4.36 -101.53
N ASN A 6 -47.54 -3.20 -100.96
CA ASN A 6 -46.54 -2.23 -100.46
C ASN A 6 -46.02 -2.53 -99.04
N THR A 7 -46.65 -3.42 -98.30
CA THR A 7 -46.22 -3.80 -96.94
C THR A 7 -46.37 -5.30 -96.78
N ASN A 8 -45.25 -6.02 -96.93
CA ASN A 8 -45.20 -7.48 -96.77
C ASN A 8 -45.22 -7.84 -95.27
N THR A 9 -46.43 -8.03 -94.75
CA THR A 9 -46.65 -8.37 -93.34
C THR A 9 -46.03 -9.71 -92.94
N LEU A 10 -45.92 -10.68 -93.85
CA LEU A 10 -45.29 -11.98 -93.58
C LEU A 10 -43.76 -11.85 -93.43
N SER A 11 -43.13 -11.04 -94.27
CA SER A 11 -41.69 -10.73 -94.17
C SER A 11 -41.38 -9.91 -92.92
N LEU A 12 -42.19 -8.87 -92.61
CA LEU A 12 -42.06 -8.09 -91.37
C LEU A 12 -42.27 -8.96 -90.11
N MET A 13 -43.25 -9.85 -90.10
CA MET A 13 -43.45 -10.78 -88.98
C MET A 13 -42.28 -11.75 -88.83
N THR A 14 -41.76 -12.28 -89.94
CA THR A 14 -40.60 -13.18 -89.94
C THR A 14 -39.34 -12.46 -89.46
N GLN A 15 -39.11 -11.21 -89.90
CA GLN A 15 -37.99 -10.38 -89.47
C GLN A 15 -38.10 -10.00 -87.99
N ASN A 16 -39.30 -9.67 -87.49
CA ASN A 16 -39.54 -9.44 -86.06
C ASN A 16 -39.29 -10.70 -85.21
N ASN A 17 -39.70 -11.88 -85.69
CA ASN A 17 -39.44 -13.15 -85.00
C ASN A 17 -37.96 -13.57 -85.06
N MET A 18 -37.27 -13.25 -86.15
CA MET A 18 -35.83 -13.46 -86.29
C MET A 18 -35.03 -12.53 -85.36
N ASN A 19 -35.40 -11.26 -85.26
CA ASN A 19 -34.82 -10.32 -84.31
C ASN A 19 -35.01 -10.79 -82.85
N LYS A 20 -36.20 -11.31 -82.51
CA LYS A 20 -36.44 -11.95 -81.19
C LYS A 20 -35.55 -13.17 -80.96
N SER A 21 -35.35 -14.02 -81.96
CA SER A 21 -34.50 -15.22 -81.86
C SER A 21 -33.02 -14.85 -81.76
N GLN A 22 -32.58 -13.81 -82.47
CA GLN A 22 -31.23 -13.24 -82.38
C GLN A 22 -30.96 -12.68 -80.98
N SER A 23 -31.91 -11.93 -80.41
CA SER A 23 -31.79 -11.43 -79.02
C SER A 23 -31.76 -12.57 -78.00
N ALA A 24 -32.62 -13.59 -78.15
CA ALA A 24 -32.61 -14.76 -77.26
C ALA A 24 -31.29 -15.55 -77.34
N LEU A 25 -30.73 -15.70 -78.55
CA LEU A 25 -29.42 -16.32 -78.75
C LEU A 25 -28.30 -15.52 -78.07
N SER A 26 -28.29 -14.20 -78.23
CA SER A 26 -27.30 -13.32 -77.57
C SER A 26 -27.38 -13.42 -76.04
N THR A 27 -28.59 -13.43 -75.46
CA THR A 27 -28.76 -13.60 -74.00
C THR A 27 -28.31 -14.98 -73.53
N ALA A 28 -28.62 -16.06 -74.25
CA ALA A 28 -28.17 -17.40 -73.88
C ALA A 28 -26.64 -17.52 -73.92
N ILE A 29 -25.98 -16.92 -74.93
CA ILE A 29 -24.51 -16.87 -75.01
C ILE A 29 -23.91 -16.06 -73.86
N GLU A 30 -24.51 -14.90 -73.54
CA GLU A 30 -24.07 -14.05 -72.44
C GLU A 30 -24.13 -14.78 -71.10
N ARG A 31 -25.24 -15.48 -70.81
CA ARG A 31 -25.42 -16.26 -69.58
C ARG A 31 -24.51 -17.50 -69.52
N LEU A 32 -24.28 -18.16 -70.66
CA LEU A 32 -23.36 -19.29 -70.72
C LEU A 32 -21.91 -18.85 -70.50
N SER A 33 -21.56 -17.65 -70.99
CA SER A 33 -20.23 -17.07 -70.85
C SER A 33 -19.96 -16.51 -69.45
N SER A 34 -20.95 -15.90 -68.80
CA SER A 34 -20.81 -15.37 -67.44
C SER A 34 -21.01 -16.45 -66.38
N GLY A 35 -21.68 -17.56 -66.72
CA GLY A 35 -22.16 -18.55 -65.75
C GLY A 35 -23.34 -18.04 -64.91
N LEU A 36 -23.82 -16.82 -65.15
CA LEU A 36 -24.87 -16.16 -64.38
C LEU A 36 -26.13 -16.03 -65.23
N ARG A 37 -27.25 -16.53 -64.72
CA ARG A 37 -28.61 -16.32 -65.24
C ARG A 37 -29.01 -14.84 -65.20
N ILE A 38 -28.59 -14.11 -64.16
CA ILE A 38 -28.90 -12.69 -63.98
C ILE A 38 -27.62 -11.89 -64.19
N ASN A 39 -27.42 -11.37 -65.41
CA ASN A 39 -26.22 -10.59 -65.75
C ASN A 39 -26.47 -9.07 -65.65
N SER A 40 -27.72 -8.64 -65.80
CA SER A 40 -28.12 -7.23 -65.74
C SER A 40 -29.45 -7.01 -65.01
N ALA A 41 -29.74 -5.77 -64.62
CA ALA A 41 -31.03 -5.39 -63.99
C ALA A 41 -32.24 -5.63 -64.88
N LYS A 42 -32.02 -5.75 -66.20
CA LYS A 42 -33.06 -6.06 -67.18
C LYS A 42 -33.51 -7.52 -67.09
N ASP A 43 -32.64 -8.43 -66.67
CA ASP A 43 -32.93 -9.87 -66.60
C ASP A 43 -33.88 -10.19 -65.44
N ASP A 44 -33.59 -9.65 -64.26
CA ASP A 44 -34.44 -9.73 -63.07
C ASP A 44 -33.99 -8.68 -62.04
N ALA A 45 -34.69 -7.54 -61.98
CA ALA A 45 -34.36 -6.45 -61.08
C ALA A 45 -34.44 -6.84 -59.59
N ALA A 46 -35.41 -7.69 -59.22
CA ALA A 46 -35.59 -8.13 -57.84
C ALA A 46 -34.53 -9.17 -57.46
N GLY A 47 -34.27 -10.14 -58.34
CA GLY A 47 -33.21 -11.14 -58.16
C GLY A 47 -31.83 -10.50 -58.07
N GLN A 48 -31.53 -9.50 -58.89
CA GLN A 48 -30.27 -8.76 -58.82
C GLN A 48 -30.14 -7.96 -57.51
N ALA A 49 -31.21 -7.31 -57.04
CA ALA A 49 -31.19 -6.56 -55.78
C ALA A 49 -30.93 -7.47 -54.57
N ILE A 50 -31.57 -8.65 -54.52
CA ILE A 50 -31.34 -9.65 -53.47
C ILE A 50 -29.91 -10.18 -53.53
N ALA A 51 -29.42 -10.51 -54.72
CA ALA A 51 -28.07 -11.02 -54.89
C ALA A 51 -26.99 -9.98 -54.54
N ASN A 52 -27.20 -8.70 -54.87
CA ASN A 52 -26.34 -7.62 -54.41
C ASN A 52 -26.30 -7.53 -52.88
N ARG A 53 -27.46 -7.65 -52.21
CA ARG A 53 -27.53 -7.69 -50.74
C ARG A 53 -26.80 -8.90 -50.16
N PHE A 54 -26.92 -10.08 -50.78
CA PHE A 54 -26.18 -11.26 -50.36
C PHE A 54 -24.67 -11.09 -50.56
N THR A 55 -24.21 -10.51 -51.68
CA THR A 55 -22.79 -10.17 -51.88
C THR A 55 -22.29 -9.22 -50.79
N SER A 56 -23.03 -8.15 -50.48
CA SER A 56 -22.67 -7.22 -49.41
C SER A 56 -22.56 -7.91 -48.06
N ASN A 57 -23.54 -8.76 -47.72
CA ASN A 57 -23.51 -9.52 -46.47
C ASN A 57 -22.35 -10.52 -46.44
N ILE A 58 -22.11 -11.29 -47.51
CA ILE A 58 -21.00 -12.25 -47.59
C ILE A 58 -19.66 -11.54 -47.39
N ASN A 59 -19.45 -10.40 -48.06
CA ASN A 59 -18.24 -9.61 -47.89
C ASN A 59 -18.11 -9.06 -46.46
N GLY A 60 -19.22 -8.59 -45.88
CA GLY A 60 -19.29 -8.13 -44.49
C GLY A 60 -18.96 -9.24 -43.49
N LEU A 61 -19.58 -10.42 -43.61
CA LEU A 61 -19.34 -11.58 -42.75
C LEU A 61 -17.91 -12.12 -42.91
N THR A 62 -17.34 -12.08 -44.13
CA THR A 62 -15.95 -12.49 -44.38
C THR A 62 -14.98 -11.54 -43.68
N GLN A 63 -15.23 -10.23 -43.72
CA GLN A 63 -14.41 -9.26 -42.98
C GLN A 63 -14.61 -9.40 -41.46
N ALA A 64 -15.85 -9.64 -41.01
CA ALA A 64 -16.16 -9.89 -39.60
C ALA A 64 -15.44 -11.13 -39.06
N ALA A 65 -15.31 -12.19 -39.86
CA ALA A 65 -14.53 -13.38 -39.49
C ALA A 65 -13.04 -13.06 -39.33
N ARG A 66 -12.45 -12.20 -40.18
CA ARG A 66 -11.07 -11.73 -40.00
C ARG A 66 -10.92 -10.88 -38.74
N ASN A 67 -11.83 -9.93 -38.52
CA ASN A 67 -11.84 -9.11 -37.30
C ASN A 67 -11.93 -9.97 -36.04
N ALA A 68 -12.72 -11.05 -36.07
CA ALA A 68 -12.80 -12.00 -34.97
C ALA A 68 -11.48 -12.75 -34.73
N ASN A 69 -10.76 -13.14 -35.78
CA ASN A 69 -9.41 -13.72 -35.67
C ASN A 69 -8.39 -12.71 -35.10
N ASP A 70 -8.49 -11.44 -35.48
CA ASP A 70 -7.65 -10.38 -34.89
C ASP A 70 -7.96 -10.21 -33.39
N GLY A 71 -9.25 -10.27 -33.02
CA GLY A 71 -9.69 -10.29 -31.62
C GLY A 71 -9.10 -11.46 -30.82
N ILE A 72 -9.06 -12.67 -31.40
CA ILE A 72 -8.42 -13.83 -30.79
C ILE A 72 -6.91 -13.58 -30.63
N SER A 73 -6.25 -13.02 -31.64
CA SER A 73 -4.81 -12.72 -31.60
C SER A 73 -4.45 -11.70 -30.52
N ILE A 74 -5.28 -10.67 -30.34
CA ILE A 74 -5.15 -9.69 -29.24
C ILE A 74 -5.32 -10.40 -27.89
N ALA A 75 -6.36 -11.22 -27.74
CA ALA A 75 -6.62 -11.93 -26.50
C ALA A 75 -5.48 -12.91 -26.15
N GLN A 76 -4.91 -13.61 -27.13
CA GLN A 76 -3.76 -14.50 -26.95
C GLN A 76 -2.47 -13.76 -26.61
N THR A 77 -2.21 -12.61 -27.27
CA THR A 77 -1.05 -11.77 -26.96
C THR A 77 -1.14 -11.24 -25.52
N THR A 78 -2.35 -10.81 -25.12
CA THR A 78 -2.63 -10.32 -23.77
C THR A 78 -2.48 -11.44 -22.74
N GLU A 79 -3.06 -12.62 -23.01
CA GLU A 79 -2.96 -13.81 -22.15
C GLU A 79 -1.51 -14.27 -21.96
N GLY A 80 -0.69 -14.25 -23.03
CA GLY A 80 0.73 -14.57 -22.94
C GLY A 80 1.49 -13.63 -21.99
N SER A 81 1.27 -12.32 -22.13
CA SER A 81 1.87 -11.34 -21.21
C SER A 81 1.33 -11.47 -19.77
N LEU A 82 0.05 -11.78 -19.59
CA LEU A 82 -0.52 -12.06 -18.26
C LEU A 82 0.09 -13.32 -17.63
N SER A 83 0.44 -14.33 -18.42
CA SER A 83 1.15 -15.52 -17.94
C SER A 83 2.55 -15.16 -17.42
N GLU A 84 3.28 -14.29 -18.11
CA GLU A 84 4.59 -13.81 -17.63
C GLU A 84 4.46 -13.00 -16.34
N ILE A 85 3.45 -12.13 -16.23
CA ILE A 85 3.17 -11.40 -14.99
C ILE A 85 2.82 -12.37 -13.85
N ASN A 86 2.00 -13.39 -14.11
CA ASN A 86 1.63 -14.40 -13.11
C ASN A 86 2.88 -15.17 -12.60
N ASN A 87 3.79 -15.57 -13.50
CA ASN A 87 5.06 -16.20 -13.12
C ASN A 87 5.93 -15.29 -12.24
N ASN A 88 6.02 -13.99 -12.56
CA ASN A 88 6.74 -13.03 -11.73
C ASN A 88 6.10 -12.87 -10.34
N LEU A 89 4.76 -12.83 -10.24
CA LEU A 89 4.06 -12.77 -8.96
C LEU A 89 4.24 -14.04 -8.12
N GLN A 90 4.22 -15.22 -8.75
CA GLN A 90 4.51 -16.48 -8.06
C GLN A 90 5.95 -16.46 -7.50
N ARG A 91 6.91 -15.95 -8.27
CA ARG A 91 8.29 -15.76 -7.79
C ARG A 91 8.38 -14.77 -6.62
N ILE A 92 7.68 -13.64 -6.70
CA ILE A 92 7.60 -12.67 -5.58
C ILE A 92 6.98 -13.32 -4.34
N ARG A 93 5.98 -14.20 -4.51
CA ARG A 93 5.37 -14.95 -3.42
C ARG A 93 6.34 -15.92 -2.76
N GLU A 94 7.14 -16.66 -3.54
CA GLU A 94 8.20 -17.51 -3.00
C GLU A 94 9.22 -16.71 -2.17
N LEU A 95 9.68 -15.58 -2.71
CA LEU A 95 10.61 -14.67 -2.04
C LEU A 95 10.00 -14.09 -0.76
N THR A 96 8.71 -13.77 -0.76
CA THR A 96 8.00 -13.28 0.41
C THR A 96 7.89 -14.35 1.50
N VAL A 97 7.59 -15.61 1.14
CA VAL A 97 7.63 -16.74 2.09
C VAL A 97 9.05 -16.93 2.64
N GLN A 98 10.07 -16.80 1.79
CA GLN A 98 11.46 -16.87 2.22
C GLN A 98 11.78 -15.77 3.23
N ALA A 99 11.39 -14.52 2.95
CA ALA A 99 11.62 -13.35 3.80
C ALA A 99 10.94 -13.46 5.17
N GLN A 100 9.81 -14.18 5.29
CA GLN A 100 9.11 -14.39 6.56
C GLN A 100 9.86 -15.31 7.55
N ASN A 101 10.95 -15.96 7.15
CA ASN A 101 11.76 -16.75 8.08
C ASN A 101 12.61 -15.84 8.98
N GLY A 102 12.38 -15.91 10.30
CA GLY A 102 13.12 -15.12 11.30
C GLY A 102 14.61 -15.46 11.45
N THR A 103 15.13 -16.43 10.70
CA THR A 103 16.55 -16.78 10.63
C THR A 103 17.34 -15.95 9.62
N ASN A 104 16.66 -15.19 8.74
CA ASN A 104 17.33 -14.35 7.75
C ASN A 104 17.97 -13.13 8.43
N SER A 105 19.15 -12.73 7.95
CA SER A 105 19.76 -11.47 8.36
C SER A 105 19.15 -10.28 7.59
N GLN A 106 19.36 -9.05 8.07
CA GLN A 106 18.87 -7.85 7.37
C GLN A 106 19.44 -7.75 5.95
N THR A 107 20.71 -8.13 5.75
CA THR A 107 21.34 -8.15 4.41
C THR A 107 20.71 -9.17 3.47
N ASP A 108 20.21 -10.28 4.00
CA ASP A 108 19.46 -11.26 3.20
C ASP A 108 18.09 -10.71 2.81
N LEU A 109 17.40 -10.05 3.74
CA LEU A 109 16.11 -9.40 3.48
C LEU A 109 16.23 -8.27 2.45
N ASP A 110 17.29 -7.47 2.51
CA ASP A 110 17.59 -6.43 1.51
C ASP A 110 17.80 -7.05 0.11
N SER A 111 18.57 -8.13 0.02
CA SER A 111 18.80 -8.84 -1.25
C SER A 111 17.51 -9.44 -1.82
N ILE A 112 16.65 -9.99 -0.95
CA ILE A 112 15.33 -10.49 -1.34
C ILE A 112 14.45 -9.34 -1.84
N GLN A 113 14.45 -8.19 -1.16
CA GLN A 113 13.70 -7.01 -1.55
C GLN A 113 14.17 -6.43 -2.89
N ASP A 114 15.46 -6.45 -3.18
CA ASP A 114 16.01 -6.02 -4.47
C ASP A 114 15.53 -6.93 -5.62
N GLU A 115 15.47 -8.24 -5.40
CA GLU A 115 14.89 -9.18 -6.38
C GLU A 115 13.39 -8.90 -6.57
N ILE A 116 12.63 -8.73 -5.49
CA ILE A 116 11.20 -8.41 -5.54
C ILE A 116 10.96 -7.10 -6.32
N THR A 117 11.76 -6.06 -6.05
CA THR A 117 11.65 -4.76 -6.72
C THR A 117 11.93 -4.90 -8.22
N SER A 118 12.95 -5.68 -8.59
CA SER A 118 13.26 -5.96 -10.00
C SER A 118 12.11 -6.71 -10.70
N ARG A 119 11.45 -7.64 -10.00
CA ARG A 119 10.29 -8.38 -10.53
C ARG A 119 9.06 -7.47 -10.69
N LEU A 120 8.80 -6.57 -9.75
CA LEU A 120 7.72 -5.58 -9.86
C LEU A 120 7.96 -4.61 -11.03
N GLN A 121 9.20 -4.15 -11.20
CA GLN A 121 9.59 -3.34 -12.36
C GLN A 121 9.41 -4.11 -13.67
N GLU A 122 9.71 -5.40 -13.69
CA GLU A 122 9.49 -6.25 -14.87
C GLU A 122 7.99 -6.39 -15.20
N ILE A 123 7.14 -6.53 -14.19
CA ILE A 123 5.67 -6.51 -14.36
C ILE A 123 5.23 -5.19 -15.00
N ASP A 124 5.69 -4.06 -14.48
CA ASP A 124 5.38 -2.73 -15.03
C ASP A 124 5.92 -2.55 -16.46
N ARG A 125 7.11 -3.08 -16.74
CA ARG A 125 7.70 -3.08 -18.08
C ARG A 125 6.88 -3.89 -19.06
N VAL A 126 6.52 -5.14 -18.73
CA VAL A 126 5.69 -6.01 -19.57
C VAL A 126 4.34 -5.34 -19.84
N SER A 127 3.73 -4.76 -18.81
CA SER A 127 2.46 -4.03 -18.93
C SER A 127 2.53 -2.82 -19.85
N GLY A 128 3.52 -1.95 -19.65
CA GLY A 128 3.70 -0.72 -20.44
C GLY A 128 4.21 -0.97 -21.87
N GLN A 129 4.90 -2.09 -22.12
CA GLN A 129 5.49 -2.38 -23.43
C GLN A 129 4.63 -3.27 -24.31
N THR A 130 3.86 -4.21 -23.76
CA THR A 130 3.04 -5.14 -24.56
C THR A 130 2.04 -4.38 -25.41
N GLN A 131 2.08 -4.61 -26.72
CA GLN A 131 1.16 -4.03 -27.68
C GLN A 131 0.77 -5.01 -28.78
N PHE A 132 -0.42 -4.82 -29.32
CA PHE A 132 -0.86 -5.44 -30.57
C PHE A 132 -1.24 -4.33 -31.54
N ASN A 133 -0.57 -4.26 -32.69
CA ASN A 133 -0.81 -3.23 -33.72
C ASN A 133 -0.84 -1.78 -33.17
N GLY A 134 0.08 -1.45 -32.26
CA GLY A 134 0.16 -0.13 -31.61
C GLY A 134 -0.81 0.09 -30.44
N VAL A 135 -1.78 -0.80 -30.22
CA VAL A 135 -2.68 -0.73 -29.06
C VAL A 135 -2.00 -1.39 -27.87
N LYS A 136 -1.83 -0.63 -26.78
CA LYS A 136 -1.30 -1.13 -25.51
C LYS A 136 -2.37 -1.94 -24.79
N VAL A 137 -2.09 -3.22 -24.55
CA VAL A 137 -3.13 -4.16 -24.10
C VAL A 137 -3.29 -4.25 -22.59
N LEU A 138 -2.30 -3.78 -21.82
CA LEU A 138 -2.24 -3.91 -20.36
C LEU A 138 -1.96 -2.58 -19.63
N SER A 139 -1.71 -1.48 -20.34
CA SER A 139 -1.29 -0.22 -19.73
C SER A 139 -2.44 0.68 -19.27
N ALA A 140 -3.66 0.46 -19.79
CA ALA A 140 -4.83 1.28 -19.50
C ALA A 140 -6.11 0.46 -19.65
N ASP A 141 -7.14 0.82 -18.89
CA ASP A 141 -8.47 0.27 -19.06
C ASP A 141 -9.05 0.72 -20.40
N ASN A 142 -9.45 -0.23 -21.23
CA ASN A 142 -10.06 0.05 -22.52
C ASN A 142 -10.97 -1.11 -22.95
N THR A 143 -12.11 -0.81 -23.57
CA THR A 143 -13.00 -1.82 -24.13
C THR A 143 -12.90 -1.81 -25.65
N LEU A 144 -12.36 -2.89 -26.24
CA LEU A 144 -12.34 -3.07 -27.69
C LEU A 144 -13.60 -3.78 -28.16
N LYS A 145 -14.35 -3.13 -29.05
CA LYS A 145 -15.51 -3.75 -29.70
C LYS A 145 -15.08 -4.38 -31.01
N ILE A 146 -15.13 -5.69 -31.08
CA ILE A 146 -14.85 -6.45 -32.29
C ILE A 146 -16.16 -6.68 -33.02
N GLN A 147 -16.29 -6.11 -34.22
CA GLN A 147 -17.44 -6.33 -35.10
C GLN A 147 -17.40 -7.74 -35.67
N VAL A 148 -18.36 -8.57 -35.27
CA VAL A 148 -18.46 -10.00 -35.61
C VAL A 148 -19.71 -10.34 -36.42
N GLY A 149 -20.25 -9.35 -37.12
CA GLY A 149 -21.43 -9.51 -37.96
C GLY A 149 -21.52 -8.45 -39.05
N ALA A 150 -22.51 -8.58 -39.93
CA ALA A 150 -22.69 -7.72 -41.09
C ALA A 150 -23.50 -6.45 -40.78
N ASN A 151 -24.20 -6.39 -39.64
CA ASN A 151 -25.02 -5.25 -39.24
C ASN A 151 -24.45 -4.52 -38.02
N ASP A 152 -24.80 -3.24 -37.89
CA ASP A 152 -24.41 -2.43 -36.74
C ASP A 152 -24.88 -3.03 -35.42
N GLY A 153 -24.00 -3.02 -34.42
CA GLY A 153 -24.28 -3.53 -33.06
C GLY A 153 -23.94 -5.01 -32.85
N GLU A 154 -23.66 -5.77 -33.91
CA GLU A 154 -23.21 -7.17 -33.83
C GLU A 154 -21.73 -7.26 -33.42
N SER A 155 -21.43 -6.95 -32.15
CA SER A 155 -20.07 -6.88 -31.63
C SER A 155 -19.83 -7.73 -30.38
N ILE A 156 -18.60 -8.24 -30.25
CA ILE A 156 -18.09 -8.86 -29.02
C ILE A 156 -17.08 -7.88 -28.42
N SER A 157 -17.30 -7.52 -27.15
CA SER A 157 -16.41 -6.61 -26.42
C SER A 157 -15.31 -7.41 -25.73
N ILE A 158 -14.08 -6.91 -25.82
CA ILE A 158 -12.91 -7.38 -25.08
C ILE A 158 -12.54 -6.26 -24.11
N ASP A 159 -12.68 -6.52 -22.81
CA ASP A 159 -12.31 -5.57 -21.78
C ASP A 159 -10.84 -5.76 -21.45
N LEU A 160 -10.02 -4.76 -21.76
CA LEU A 160 -8.65 -4.66 -21.33
C LEU A 160 -8.59 -3.92 -20.00
N LYS A 161 -7.78 -4.43 -19.08
CA LYS A 161 -7.53 -3.84 -17.78
C LYS A 161 -6.09 -3.41 -17.66
N ALA A 162 -5.89 -2.27 -17.00
CA ALA A 162 -4.58 -1.86 -16.55
C ALA A 162 -4.05 -2.87 -15.52
N ILE A 163 -2.88 -3.45 -15.78
CA ILE A 163 -2.20 -4.39 -14.89
C ILE A 163 -0.78 -3.88 -14.66
N THR A 164 -0.62 -3.02 -13.67
CA THR A 164 0.66 -2.53 -13.13
C THR A 164 0.78 -2.92 -11.66
N SER A 165 1.98 -2.81 -11.09
CA SER A 165 2.24 -2.96 -9.66
C SER A 165 1.28 -2.12 -8.81
N ASP A 166 0.91 -0.93 -9.28
CA ASP A 166 -0.08 -0.04 -8.65
C ASP A 166 -1.50 -0.60 -8.69
N THR A 167 -2.01 -0.99 -9.86
CA THR A 167 -3.38 -1.55 -9.98
C THR A 167 -3.55 -2.89 -9.28
N LEU A 168 -2.45 -3.64 -9.11
CA LEU A 168 -2.41 -4.88 -8.35
C LEU A 168 -2.31 -4.66 -6.83
N GLY A 169 -2.15 -3.42 -6.37
CA GLY A 169 -2.03 -3.07 -4.96
C GLY A 169 -0.66 -3.45 -4.35
N LEU A 170 0.37 -3.57 -5.19
CA LEU A 170 1.73 -3.94 -4.82
C LEU A 170 2.72 -2.76 -4.87
N ASN A 171 2.21 -1.55 -5.07
CA ASN A 171 3.03 -0.34 -4.99
C ASN A 171 3.52 -0.14 -3.55
N GLY A 172 4.83 -0.01 -3.37
CA GLY A 172 5.45 0.04 -2.06
C GLY A 172 5.53 -1.31 -1.34
N PHE A 173 5.31 -2.44 -2.03
CA PHE A 173 5.43 -3.77 -1.46
C PHE A 173 6.85 -4.01 -0.91
N ASN A 174 6.92 -4.16 0.39
CA ASN A 174 8.15 -4.25 1.17
C ASN A 174 8.10 -5.45 2.15
N VAL A 175 9.17 -6.24 2.18
CA VAL A 175 9.39 -7.36 3.11
C VAL A 175 10.57 -7.17 4.07
N ASN A 176 11.43 -6.16 3.87
CA ASN A 176 12.63 -5.91 4.69
C ASN A 176 12.47 -4.80 5.73
N GLY A 177 11.41 -3.98 5.64
CA GLY A 177 11.16 -2.85 6.56
C GLY A 177 12.18 -1.70 6.46
N SER A 178 13.09 -1.77 5.47
CA SER A 178 14.13 -0.78 5.19
C SER A 178 14.11 -0.47 3.71
N GLY A 179 13.22 0.45 3.32
CA GLY A 179 13.07 0.91 1.95
C GLY A 179 12.51 2.33 1.89
N THR A 180 12.50 2.92 0.71
CA THR A 180 11.86 4.21 0.46
C THR A 180 10.64 3.94 -0.42
N VAL A 181 9.43 4.21 0.09
CA VAL A 181 8.19 4.08 -0.69
C VAL A 181 7.82 5.43 -1.29
N ASN A 182 7.41 5.44 -2.56
CA ASN A 182 6.91 6.66 -3.20
C ASN A 182 5.50 6.94 -2.67
N ASN A 183 5.29 8.12 -2.09
CA ASN A 183 3.98 8.54 -1.63
C ASN A 183 3.14 9.02 -2.83
N LYS A 184 1.84 8.69 -2.83
CA LYS A 184 0.92 9.10 -3.90
C LYS A 184 0.45 10.54 -3.68
N ALA A 185 0.23 11.30 -4.76
CA ALA A 185 -0.40 12.62 -4.63
C ALA A 185 -1.74 12.51 -3.89
N ALA A 186 -1.91 13.31 -2.85
CA ALA A 186 -3.10 13.29 -2.02
C ALA A 186 -4.30 13.79 -2.81
N THR A 187 -5.46 13.22 -2.52
CA THR A 187 -6.77 13.64 -3.06
C THR A 187 -7.64 14.19 -1.93
N VAL A 188 -8.78 14.80 -2.28
CA VAL A 188 -9.80 15.23 -1.31
C VAL A 188 -10.22 14.07 -0.39
N SER A 189 -10.41 12.88 -0.95
CA SER A 189 -10.80 11.69 -0.18
C SER A 189 -9.72 11.29 0.82
N ASN A 190 -8.43 11.53 0.52
CA ASN A 190 -7.35 11.23 1.46
C ASN A 190 -7.30 12.27 2.59
N LEU A 191 -7.54 13.55 2.28
CA LEU A 191 -7.63 14.59 3.30
C LEU A 191 -8.77 14.31 4.28
N THR A 192 -9.97 13.99 3.78
CA THR A 192 -11.13 13.69 4.65
C THR A 192 -10.93 12.40 5.44
N ALA A 193 -10.32 11.37 4.84
CA ALA A 193 -9.96 10.13 5.55
C ALA A 193 -8.92 10.37 6.66
N ALA A 194 -7.99 11.31 6.45
CA ALA A 194 -7.03 11.75 7.47
C ALA A 194 -7.66 12.66 8.55
N GLY A 195 -8.97 12.95 8.46
CA GLY A 195 -9.68 13.78 9.43
C GLY A 195 -9.72 15.28 9.11
N ALA A 196 -9.34 15.68 7.90
CA ALA A 196 -9.39 17.08 7.51
C ALA A 196 -10.84 17.55 7.27
N THR A 197 -11.18 18.74 7.75
CA THR A 197 -12.50 19.35 7.57
C THR A 197 -12.43 20.55 6.64
N GLU A 198 -13.39 20.66 5.71
CA GLU A 198 -13.50 21.85 4.86
C GLU A 198 -13.85 23.09 5.70
N THR A 199 -13.22 24.23 5.42
CA THR A 199 -13.44 25.49 6.17
C THR A 199 -14.80 26.13 5.88
N GLY A 200 -15.44 25.73 4.78
CA GLY A 200 -16.79 26.11 4.38
C GLY A 200 -17.17 25.37 3.11
N ALA A 201 -18.45 25.06 2.93
CA ALA A 201 -18.90 24.24 1.80
C ALA A 201 -18.50 24.88 0.45
N GLY A 202 -17.67 24.18 -0.32
CA GLY A 202 -17.25 24.59 -1.66
C GLY A 202 -16.11 25.60 -1.70
N THR A 203 -15.42 25.86 -0.58
CA THR A 203 -14.22 26.71 -0.58
C THR A 203 -13.00 25.97 -1.14
N GLY A 204 -13.00 24.64 -1.14
CA GLY A 204 -11.85 23.82 -1.53
C GLY A 204 -10.67 23.92 -0.54
N LEU A 205 -10.90 24.49 0.65
CA LEU A 205 -9.88 24.65 1.69
C LEU A 205 -10.17 23.70 2.86
N TYR A 206 -9.21 22.85 3.19
CA TYR A 206 -9.34 21.80 4.21
C TYR A 206 -8.32 22.00 5.32
N ASN A 207 -8.77 22.01 6.56
CA ASN A 207 -7.90 22.05 7.73
C ASN A 207 -7.67 20.63 8.25
N LEU A 208 -6.40 20.20 8.30
CA LEU A 208 -5.99 18.95 8.93
C LEU A 208 -5.24 19.27 10.22
N THR A 209 -5.78 18.83 11.35
CA THR A 209 -5.14 18.97 12.67
C THR A 209 -4.42 17.68 13.03
N THR A 210 -3.11 17.78 13.24
CA THR A 210 -2.29 16.66 13.72
C THR A 210 -2.01 16.86 15.21
N THR A 211 -2.29 15.83 16.02
CA THR A 211 -2.02 15.82 17.46
C THR A 211 -0.84 14.89 17.76
N ASN A 212 0.18 15.43 18.41
CA ASN A 212 1.33 14.68 18.91
C ASN A 212 0.95 13.95 20.21
N SER A 213 1.46 12.74 20.39
CA SER A 213 1.20 11.94 21.59
C SER A 213 1.94 12.52 22.79
N ALA A 214 1.34 12.53 23.97
CA ALA A 214 2.04 12.90 25.20
C ALA A 214 3.22 11.93 25.44
N VAL A 215 4.38 12.46 25.86
CA VAL A 215 5.55 11.64 26.18
C VAL A 215 5.22 10.74 27.36
N SER A 216 5.37 9.42 27.19
CA SER A 216 5.26 8.50 28.32
C SER A 216 6.55 8.50 29.16
N SER A 217 6.45 8.09 30.42
CA SER A 217 7.60 7.90 31.29
C SER A 217 8.60 6.91 30.69
N ALA A 218 8.14 5.86 30.00
CA ALA A 218 9.00 4.93 29.28
C ALA A 218 9.78 5.62 28.15
N ASP A 219 9.10 6.43 27.32
CA ASP A 219 9.74 7.18 26.23
C ASP A 219 10.81 8.14 26.76
N ALA A 220 10.51 8.81 27.88
CA ALA A 220 11.44 9.71 28.54
C ALA A 220 12.68 8.98 29.10
N PHE A 221 12.47 7.83 29.73
CA PHE A 221 13.55 6.99 30.27
C PHE A 221 14.47 6.41 29.18
N ASN A 222 13.97 6.22 27.96
CA ASN A 222 14.77 5.78 26.83
C ASN A 222 15.78 6.83 26.35
N LYS A 223 15.61 8.09 26.74
CA LYS A 223 16.49 9.20 26.34
C LYS A 223 17.43 9.70 27.44
N LEU A 224 17.48 9.01 28.59
CA LEU A 224 18.36 9.37 29.69
C LEU A 224 19.84 9.15 29.37
N ASN A 225 20.66 10.10 29.78
CA ASN A 225 22.12 10.05 29.74
C ASN A 225 22.69 10.07 31.17
N THR A 226 23.95 9.65 31.32
CA THR A 226 24.64 9.71 32.62
C THR A 226 24.58 11.14 33.19
N GLY A 227 24.14 11.26 34.43
CA GLY A 227 24.00 12.52 35.15
C GLY A 227 22.62 13.19 35.02
N ASP A 228 21.72 12.67 34.19
CA ASP A 228 20.31 13.09 34.22
C ASP A 228 19.65 12.62 35.53
N THR A 229 18.68 13.38 36.03
CA THR A 229 18.01 13.08 37.30
C THR A 229 16.53 12.83 37.13
N VAL A 230 15.98 11.97 37.98
CA VAL A 230 14.55 11.72 38.12
C VAL A 230 14.17 12.10 39.55
N GLU A 231 13.26 13.05 39.69
CA GLU A 231 12.73 13.49 40.97
C GLU A 231 11.35 12.89 41.15
N VAL A 232 11.15 12.16 42.25
CA VAL A 232 9.86 11.59 42.62
C VAL A 232 9.45 12.20 43.95
N THR A 233 8.32 12.88 43.95
CA THR A 233 7.70 13.45 45.14
C THR A 233 6.62 12.51 45.66
N THR A 234 6.70 12.14 46.93
CA THR A 234 5.72 11.28 47.60
C THR A 234 4.61 12.09 48.29
N GLY A 235 3.59 11.41 48.85
CA GLY A 235 2.40 12.01 49.44
C GLY A 235 2.66 12.95 50.62
N ASP A 236 3.82 12.79 51.27
CA ASP A 236 4.36 13.62 52.36
C ASP A 236 5.13 14.86 51.89
N ASP A 237 5.14 15.15 50.58
CA ASP A 237 5.94 16.20 49.94
C ASP A 237 7.47 15.96 49.99
N THR A 238 7.91 14.76 50.39
CA THR A 238 9.32 14.39 50.29
C THR A 238 9.69 14.12 48.83
N THR A 239 10.75 14.75 48.35
CA THR A 239 11.25 14.54 46.98
C THR A 239 12.57 13.79 47.01
N THR A 240 12.58 12.59 46.46
CA THR A 240 13.80 11.81 46.24
C THR A 240 14.35 12.09 44.85
N SER A 241 15.62 12.48 44.76
CA SER A 241 16.33 12.67 43.49
C SER A 241 17.19 11.46 43.16
N TYR A 242 16.90 10.81 42.04
CA TYR A 242 17.60 9.66 41.51
C TYR A 242 18.50 10.12 40.35
N THR A 243 19.82 9.93 40.46
CA THR A 243 20.79 10.28 39.41
C THR A 243 21.13 9.06 38.55
N TYR A 244 20.98 9.16 37.24
CA TYR A 244 21.18 8.04 36.31
C TYR A 244 22.66 7.82 35.98
N ASP A 245 23.11 6.56 36.00
CA ASP A 245 24.41 6.12 35.51
C ASP A 245 24.20 5.18 34.31
N ALA A 246 24.39 5.70 33.09
CA ALA A 246 24.14 4.93 31.87
C ALA A 246 25.12 3.75 31.69
N ALA A 247 26.32 3.80 32.29
CA ALA A 247 27.30 2.72 32.18
C ALA A 247 26.90 1.52 33.04
N LYS A 248 26.22 1.76 34.17
CA LYS A 248 25.72 0.72 35.08
C LYS A 248 24.26 0.36 34.85
N GLY A 249 23.50 1.20 34.13
CA GLY A 249 22.08 1.00 33.88
C GLY A 249 21.21 1.14 35.13
N ASN A 250 21.67 1.87 36.13
CA ASN A 250 20.99 2.05 37.41
C ASN A 250 20.95 3.52 37.84
N PHE A 251 20.22 3.78 38.91
CA PHE A 251 20.18 5.08 39.56
C PHE A 251 20.83 5.05 40.92
N THR A 252 21.48 6.14 41.30
CA THR A 252 21.92 6.40 42.67
C THR A 252 21.06 7.48 43.31
N TYR A 253 20.74 7.34 44.59
CA TYR A 253 20.01 8.34 45.36
C TYR A 253 20.50 8.35 46.81
N ASP A 254 20.33 9.47 47.49
CA ASP A 254 20.61 9.57 48.92
C ASP A 254 19.41 9.01 49.69
N ALA A 255 19.65 7.91 50.40
CA ALA A 255 18.68 7.25 51.25
C ALA A 255 18.95 7.62 52.71
N THR A 256 17.88 7.82 53.48
CA THR A 256 17.93 8.06 54.91
C THR A 256 17.20 6.93 55.63
N VAL A 257 17.76 6.48 56.75
CA VAL A 257 17.12 5.56 57.69
C VAL A 257 16.98 6.32 59.01
N ASP A 258 15.76 6.37 59.53
CA ASP A 258 15.49 7.00 60.82
C ASP A 258 16.22 6.26 61.94
N ALA A 259 16.64 7.00 62.96
CA ALA A 259 17.44 6.49 64.07
C ALA A 259 16.83 5.21 64.71
N ASP A 260 15.49 5.16 64.83
CA ASP A 260 14.77 4.02 65.39
C ASP A 260 14.90 2.74 64.56
N ASP A 261 15.10 2.86 63.24
CA ASP A 261 15.17 1.74 62.29
C ASP A 261 16.61 1.31 61.93
N VAL A 262 17.62 2.06 62.39
CA VAL A 262 19.04 1.80 62.07
C VAL A 262 19.46 0.38 62.48
N SER A 263 18.96 -0.10 63.62
CA SER A 263 19.27 -1.44 64.14
C SER A 263 18.77 -2.55 63.20
N ASP A 264 17.52 -2.42 62.75
CA ASP A 264 16.87 -3.37 61.83
C ASP A 264 17.50 -3.31 60.43
N PHE A 265 17.93 -2.14 59.99
CA PHE A 265 18.68 -1.98 58.75
C PHE A 265 20.05 -2.66 58.82
N ALA A 266 20.80 -2.47 59.92
CA ALA A 266 22.11 -3.08 60.11
C ALA A 266 22.06 -4.61 60.09
N ALA A 267 20.98 -5.22 60.61
CA ALA A 267 20.78 -6.65 60.54
C ALA A 267 20.69 -7.19 59.10
N LYS A 268 20.19 -6.38 58.15
CA LYS A 268 20.10 -6.75 56.72
C LYS A 268 21.45 -6.70 55.99
N LEU A 269 22.45 -6.04 56.56
CA LEU A 269 23.80 -5.92 56.01
C LEU A 269 24.75 -7.05 56.43
N VAL A 270 24.32 -7.94 57.33
CA VAL A 270 25.12 -9.09 57.74
C VAL A 270 25.29 -10.04 56.55
N PRO A 271 26.54 -10.45 56.21
CA PRO A 271 26.77 -11.29 55.05
C PRO A 271 26.09 -12.66 55.21
N SER A 272 25.40 -13.13 54.17
CA SER A 272 24.72 -14.44 54.20
C SER A 272 25.67 -15.63 54.34
N SER A 273 26.95 -15.45 53.99
CA SER A 273 28.01 -16.44 54.14
C SER A 273 29.38 -15.76 54.11
N GLY A 274 30.34 -16.26 54.91
CA GLY A 274 31.71 -15.74 54.93
C GLY A 274 31.86 -14.46 55.78
N SER A 275 32.90 -13.68 55.47
CA SER A 275 33.18 -12.42 56.16
C SER A 275 33.27 -11.26 55.16
N GLN A 276 32.81 -10.09 55.59
CA GLN A 276 32.85 -8.85 54.80
C GLN A 276 33.71 -7.82 55.53
N SER A 277 34.70 -7.24 54.85
CA SER A 277 35.50 -6.15 55.41
C SER A 277 34.77 -4.82 55.32
N GLY A 278 34.95 -3.99 56.34
CA GLY A 278 34.48 -2.61 56.41
C GLY A 278 35.47 -1.69 57.13
N VAL A 279 35.16 -0.41 57.15
CA VAL A 279 35.91 0.64 57.85
C VAL A 279 34.95 1.44 58.71
N TYR A 280 35.25 1.57 60.00
CA TYR A 280 34.45 2.36 60.93
C TYR A 280 35.23 3.60 61.35
N THR A 281 34.62 4.78 61.24
CA THR A 281 35.16 6.05 61.74
C THR A 281 34.29 6.53 62.89
N THR A 282 34.89 6.67 64.07
CA THR A 282 34.20 6.99 65.33
C THR A 282 33.75 8.46 65.40
N SER A 283 32.65 8.75 66.10
CA SER A 283 32.12 10.11 66.36
C SER A 283 32.85 10.88 67.47
N ASN A 284 33.80 10.29 68.18
CA ASN A 284 34.43 10.85 69.39
C ASN A 284 35.50 11.94 69.12
N GLY A 285 35.35 12.74 68.06
CA GLY A 285 36.23 13.89 67.74
C GLY A 285 37.66 13.56 67.31
N SER A 286 38.10 12.29 67.37
CA SER A 286 39.44 11.85 66.95
C SER A 286 39.56 11.57 65.45
N GLY A 287 38.44 11.35 64.75
CA GLY A 287 38.43 10.96 63.33
C GLY A 287 39.17 9.64 63.03
N ALA A 288 39.37 8.79 64.04
CA ALA A 288 40.12 7.54 63.90
C ALA A 288 39.29 6.51 63.14
N SER A 289 39.85 5.98 62.05
CA SER A 289 39.23 4.91 61.26
C SER A 289 39.84 3.55 61.62
N VAL A 290 38.99 2.56 61.88
CA VAL A 290 39.36 1.17 62.18
C VAL A 290 38.83 0.26 61.09
N LYS A 291 39.71 -0.55 60.49
CA LYS A 291 39.30 -1.62 59.58
C LYS A 291 38.81 -2.82 60.38
N PHE A 292 37.63 -3.32 60.04
CA PHE A 292 37.03 -4.46 60.70
C PHE A 292 36.53 -5.49 59.68
N ASP A 293 36.27 -6.71 60.14
CA ASP A 293 35.62 -7.77 59.39
C ASP A 293 34.40 -8.25 60.17
N VAL A 294 33.25 -8.36 59.50
CA VAL A 294 32.01 -8.91 60.06
C VAL A 294 31.77 -10.31 59.51
N ASP A 295 31.42 -11.27 60.38
CA ASP A 295 31.06 -12.64 59.99
C ASP A 295 29.56 -12.82 59.70
N SER A 296 29.15 -14.02 59.26
CA SER A 296 27.76 -14.35 58.97
C SER A 296 26.81 -14.33 60.17
N ASN A 297 27.35 -14.25 61.39
CA ASN A 297 26.58 -14.14 62.61
C ASN A 297 26.50 -12.68 63.09
N GLY A 298 27.07 -11.74 62.32
CA GLY A 298 27.11 -10.32 62.63
C GLY A 298 28.19 -9.93 63.65
N ASN A 299 29.10 -10.84 64.04
CA ASN A 299 30.17 -10.51 64.99
C ASN A 299 31.32 -9.77 64.28
N ILE A 300 31.90 -8.80 64.97
CA ILE A 300 33.00 -7.99 64.46
C ILE A 300 34.35 -8.50 64.97
N THR A 301 35.33 -8.53 64.07
CA THR A 301 36.75 -8.76 64.37
C THR A 301 37.62 -7.65 63.79
N VAL A 302 38.74 -7.36 64.43
CA VAL A 302 39.76 -6.41 63.95
C VAL A 302 41.09 -7.16 63.90
N GLY A 303 41.64 -7.32 62.68
CA GLY A 303 42.86 -8.10 62.47
C GLY A 303 42.74 -9.57 62.91
N GLY A 304 41.56 -10.17 62.79
CA GLY A 304 41.27 -11.56 63.18
C GLY A 304 41.04 -11.80 64.68
N GLN A 305 41.09 -10.76 65.51
CA GLN A 305 40.78 -10.83 66.94
C GLN A 305 39.38 -10.28 67.22
N LYS A 306 38.71 -10.79 68.26
CA LYS A 306 37.41 -10.26 68.71
C LYS A 306 37.54 -8.77 69.01
N ALA A 307 36.62 -7.98 68.45
CA ALA A 307 36.54 -6.55 68.71
C ALA A 307 35.44 -6.27 69.76
N TYR A 308 35.60 -5.17 70.46
CA TYR A 308 34.71 -4.68 71.52
C TYR A 308 34.46 -3.19 71.28
N LEU A 309 33.24 -2.74 71.58
CA LEU A 309 32.83 -1.35 71.50
C LEU A 309 32.80 -0.78 72.92
N ASP A 310 33.51 0.33 73.15
CA ASP A 310 33.50 0.99 74.46
C ASP A 310 32.34 1.99 74.60
N ALA A 311 32.12 2.49 75.82
CA ALA A 311 31.03 3.45 76.11
C ALA A 311 31.20 4.82 75.42
N ALA A 312 32.35 5.07 74.77
CA ALA A 312 32.63 6.27 74.02
C ALA A 312 32.57 6.03 72.49
N GLY A 313 32.07 4.85 72.07
CA GLY A 313 31.88 4.46 70.67
C GLY A 313 33.17 4.05 69.97
N ASN A 314 34.28 3.77 70.66
CA ASN A 314 35.51 3.31 69.99
C ASN A 314 35.53 1.79 69.80
N LEU A 315 35.82 1.35 68.58
CA LEU A 315 35.99 -0.06 68.24
C LEU A 315 37.45 -0.50 68.43
N SER A 316 37.73 -1.44 69.34
CA SER A 316 39.09 -1.93 69.58
C SER A 316 39.14 -3.42 69.96
N THR A 317 40.33 -4.03 69.97
CA THR A 317 40.54 -5.40 70.46
C THR A 317 40.71 -5.47 71.99
N ASN A 318 40.67 -4.32 72.68
CA ASN A 318 40.90 -4.23 74.12
C ASN A 318 39.56 -4.31 74.90
N ASN A 319 39.34 -5.42 75.62
CA ASN A 319 38.14 -5.58 76.46
C ASN A 319 38.36 -5.09 77.91
N ALA A 320 38.78 -3.83 78.08
CA ALA A 320 39.06 -3.28 79.40
C ALA A 320 37.82 -3.18 80.30
N ALA A 321 36.62 -3.11 79.71
CA ALA A 321 35.34 -2.97 80.41
C ALA A 321 34.59 -4.30 80.65
N GLY A 322 35.09 -5.44 80.13
CA GLY A 322 34.48 -6.76 80.32
C GLY A 322 33.15 -6.97 79.58
N GLY A 323 32.95 -6.34 78.42
CA GLY A 323 31.74 -6.43 77.62
C GLY A 323 31.70 -7.63 76.65
N ASP A 324 30.52 -7.85 76.05
CA ASP A 324 30.31 -8.81 74.97
C ASP A 324 31.03 -8.40 73.68
N GLN A 325 31.25 -9.35 72.77
CA GLN A 325 31.87 -9.07 71.47
C GLN A 325 30.99 -8.09 70.66
N ALA A 326 31.63 -7.09 70.05
CA ALA A 326 30.92 -6.12 69.21
C ALA A 326 30.24 -6.81 68.02
N THR A 327 29.02 -6.39 67.73
CA THR A 327 28.24 -6.86 66.58
C THR A 327 28.00 -5.71 65.61
N LEU A 328 27.72 -6.03 64.34
CA LEU A 328 27.38 -5.03 63.31
C LEU A 328 26.18 -4.19 63.73
N ASN A 329 25.15 -4.83 64.27
CA ASN A 329 23.98 -4.16 64.78
C ASN A 329 24.33 -3.19 65.95
N GLY A 330 25.14 -3.66 66.91
CA GLY A 330 25.61 -2.82 68.01
C GLY A 330 26.43 -1.62 67.54
N LEU A 331 27.27 -1.81 66.52
CA LEU A 331 28.09 -0.73 65.95
C LEU A 331 27.25 0.35 65.26
N PHE A 332 26.27 -0.05 64.44
CA PHE A 332 25.36 0.87 63.77
C PHE A 332 24.46 1.60 64.77
N SER A 333 23.90 0.87 65.75
CA SER A 333 23.06 1.45 66.80
C SER A 333 23.84 2.47 67.64
N ASP A 334 25.05 2.11 68.08
CA ASP A 334 25.90 3.03 68.83
C ASP A 334 26.25 4.28 68.00
N SER A 335 26.59 4.11 66.72
CA SER A 335 26.90 5.21 65.81
C SER A 335 25.71 6.16 65.59
N SER A 336 24.49 5.65 65.64
CA SER A 336 23.25 6.44 65.61
C SER A 336 23.01 7.17 66.93
N THR A 337 23.18 6.49 68.09
CA THR A 337 22.89 7.07 69.41
C THR A 337 23.98 8.01 69.95
N ASN A 338 25.24 7.78 69.58
CA ASN A 338 26.43 8.52 70.02
C ASN A 338 26.94 9.47 68.93
N ALA A 339 26.06 9.97 68.06
CA ALA A 339 26.41 10.98 67.06
C ALA A 339 26.66 12.33 67.78
N GLY A 340 27.83 12.45 68.43
CA GLY A 340 28.26 13.65 69.15
C GLY A 340 28.67 14.81 68.24
N THR A 341 29.67 15.61 68.63
CA THR A 341 30.12 16.81 67.90
C THR A 341 30.80 16.55 66.53
N SER A 342 30.83 15.31 66.04
CA SER A 342 31.45 14.92 64.76
C SER A 342 30.75 13.69 64.16
N THR A 343 30.64 13.64 62.83
CA THR A 343 29.92 12.60 62.10
C THR A 343 30.65 11.25 62.16
N ALA A 344 29.97 10.20 62.65
CA ALA A 344 30.44 8.83 62.51
C ALA A 344 30.16 8.32 61.09
N SER A 345 30.99 7.40 60.60
CA SER A 345 30.70 6.69 59.35
C SER A 345 31.14 5.24 59.37
N ILE A 346 30.37 4.38 58.73
CA ILE A 346 30.69 2.97 58.53
C ILE A 346 30.71 2.73 57.02
N SER A 347 31.83 2.26 56.46
CA SER A 347 31.92 1.80 55.08
C SER A 347 31.91 0.29 55.04
N LEU A 348 30.95 -0.30 54.34
CA LEU A 348 30.79 -1.76 54.22
C LEU A 348 30.32 -2.09 52.80
N GLY A 349 30.92 -3.11 52.18
CA GLY A 349 30.49 -3.56 50.85
C GLY A 349 30.63 -2.51 49.73
N GLY A 350 31.43 -1.47 49.93
CA GLY A 350 31.60 -0.37 48.99
C GLY A 350 30.63 0.80 49.17
N THR A 351 29.69 0.71 50.13
CA THR A 351 28.78 1.80 50.51
C THR A 351 29.24 2.42 51.82
N THR A 352 29.17 3.74 51.92
CA THR A 352 29.46 4.47 53.16
C THR A 352 28.15 4.98 53.77
N TYR A 353 27.91 4.56 55.00
CA TYR A 353 26.80 4.96 55.86
C TYR A 353 27.29 6.05 56.80
N ASN A 354 26.71 7.25 56.69
CA ASN A 354 27.05 8.40 57.51
C ASN A 354 25.94 8.63 58.54
N PHE A 355 26.32 8.89 59.79
CA PHE A 355 25.37 9.12 60.87
C PHE A 355 25.33 10.61 61.22
N ASP A 356 24.11 11.17 61.25
CA ASP A 356 23.87 12.57 61.56
C ASP A 356 24.03 12.86 63.06
N THR A 357 24.78 13.90 63.36
CA THR A 357 25.05 14.45 64.69
C THR A 357 23.85 15.08 65.40
N ALA A 358 22.76 15.39 64.69
CA ALA A 358 21.59 16.05 65.27
C ALA A 358 20.52 15.06 65.74
N ASP A 359 20.07 14.18 64.84
CA ASP A 359 18.90 13.32 65.06
C ASP A 359 19.24 11.82 65.09
N GLY A 360 20.52 11.45 64.89
CA GLY A 360 20.97 10.05 64.87
C GLY A 360 20.60 9.28 63.60
N ASN A 361 19.97 9.94 62.63
CA ASN A 361 19.60 9.36 61.35
C ASN A 361 20.83 8.92 60.54
N MET A 362 20.68 7.86 59.76
CA MET A 362 21.74 7.32 58.92
C MET A 362 21.46 7.64 57.45
N ALA A 363 22.38 8.32 56.79
CA ALA A 363 22.32 8.62 55.36
C ALA A 363 23.36 7.80 54.57
N TYR A 364 22.98 7.31 53.39
CA TYR A 364 23.89 6.61 52.48
C TYR A 364 23.45 6.75 51.03
N THR A 365 24.41 6.67 50.10
CA THR A 365 24.06 6.62 48.68
C THR A 365 23.65 5.20 48.30
N ALA A 366 22.36 5.01 48.09
CA ALA A 366 21.75 3.77 47.66
C ALA A 366 21.77 3.64 46.13
N THR A 367 21.56 2.42 45.65
CA THR A 367 21.37 2.13 44.22
C THR A 367 20.00 1.49 44.03
N ILE A 368 19.32 1.84 42.95
CA ILE A 368 18.03 1.29 42.55
C ILE A 368 18.02 1.03 41.04
N SER A 369 17.28 0.01 40.59
CA SER A 369 17.25 -0.32 39.17
C SER A 369 16.46 0.71 38.36
N LYS A 370 16.76 0.79 37.05
CA LYS A 370 16.03 1.67 36.13
C LYS A 370 14.52 1.37 36.10
N ASP A 371 14.16 0.10 36.10
CA ASP A 371 12.77 -0.36 36.02
C ASP A 371 11.97 -0.02 37.28
N GLU A 372 12.61 -0.08 38.46
CA GLU A 372 11.96 0.32 39.71
C GLU A 372 11.69 1.82 39.77
N VAL A 373 12.62 2.67 39.33
CA VAL A 373 12.37 4.12 39.26
C VAL A 373 11.30 4.43 38.21
N LEU A 374 11.32 3.75 37.07
CA LEU A 374 10.27 3.88 36.06
C LEU A 374 8.89 3.50 36.62
N ALA A 375 8.81 2.40 37.37
CA ALA A 375 7.58 1.96 38.02
C ALA A 375 7.05 3.00 39.02
N LYS A 376 7.93 3.69 39.77
CA LYS A 376 7.54 4.81 40.62
C LYS A 376 6.94 5.95 39.79
N VAL A 377 7.61 6.38 38.72
CA VAL A 377 7.13 7.48 37.85
C VAL A 377 5.82 7.12 37.13
N ALA A 378 5.62 5.85 36.79
CA ALA A 378 4.42 5.37 36.09
C ALA A 378 3.25 5.00 37.02
N SER A 379 3.42 5.07 38.34
CA SER A 379 2.40 4.64 39.30
C SER A 379 1.26 5.66 39.44
N THR A 380 0.03 5.16 39.55
CA THR A 380 -1.19 5.95 39.77
C THR A 380 -1.40 6.15 41.26
N ASP A 381 -1.66 7.38 41.69
CA ASP A 381 -2.30 7.62 42.98
C ASP A 381 -3.59 8.43 42.79
N THR A 382 -4.72 7.78 43.08
CA THR A 382 -6.05 8.39 42.99
C THR A 382 -6.45 9.12 44.28
N ALA A 383 -5.65 9.03 45.35
CA ALA A 383 -5.91 9.68 46.62
C ALA A 383 -4.61 9.87 47.41
N ALA A 384 -3.83 10.90 47.05
CA ALA A 384 -2.60 11.38 47.73
C ALA A 384 -2.79 11.61 49.24
N THR A 385 -2.83 10.52 50.00
CA THR A 385 -3.07 10.46 51.44
C THR A 385 -2.23 9.39 52.13
N ALA A 386 -1.57 8.51 51.38
CA ALA A 386 -0.62 7.53 51.89
C ALA A 386 0.83 8.02 51.67
N ASP A 387 1.64 7.91 52.71
CA ASP A 387 3.02 8.40 52.83
C ASP A 387 3.96 7.97 51.68
N SER A 388 3.74 6.78 51.11
CA SER A 388 4.59 6.23 50.04
C SER A 388 4.07 6.40 48.62
N ALA A 389 2.92 7.05 48.44
CA ALA A 389 2.30 7.18 47.13
C ALA A 389 2.88 8.36 46.33
N VAL A 390 3.01 8.22 45.01
CA VAL A 390 3.69 9.22 44.18
C VAL A 390 2.74 10.38 43.87
N LYS A 391 3.08 11.57 44.38
CA LYS A 391 2.35 12.83 44.18
C LYS A 391 2.80 13.57 42.92
N GLY A 392 4.03 13.36 42.48
CA GLY A 392 4.54 13.95 41.25
C GLY A 392 5.88 13.34 40.85
N ALA A 393 6.18 13.42 39.56
CA ALA A 393 7.49 13.01 39.06
C ALA A 393 7.98 13.98 37.98
N THR A 394 9.27 14.30 38.02
CA THR A 394 9.94 15.15 37.03
C THR A 394 11.25 14.50 36.62
N ILE A 395 11.54 14.50 35.32
CA ILE A 395 12.82 14.08 34.77
C ILE A 395 13.55 15.33 34.31
N ASN A 396 14.79 15.50 34.79
CA ASN A 396 15.67 16.59 34.44
C ASN A 396 16.81 16.07 33.56
N TYR A 397 16.83 16.53 32.31
CA TYR A 397 17.92 16.28 31.39
C TYR A 397 18.98 17.37 31.59
N ASN A 398 20.18 16.97 31.98
CA ASN A 398 21.24 17.89 32.40
C ASN A 398 22.20 18.25 31.25
N SER A 399 22.12 17.55 30.11
CA SER A 399 23.02 17.75 28.98
C SER A 399 22.35 17.57 27.61
N GLY A 400 23.06 17.99 26.56
CA GLY A 400 22.62 17.81 25.17
C GLY A 400 21.48 18.73 24.73
N VAL A 401 20.88 18.39 23.59
CA VAL A 401 19.77 19.12 22.95
C VAL A 401 18.46 18.99 23.72
N LEU A 402 18.36 18.03 24.65
CA LEU A 402 17.17 17.77 25.47
C LEU A 402 17.22 18.49 26.82
N LYS A 403 18.26 19.30 27.08
CA LYS A 403 18.43 19.98 28.37
C LYS A 403 17.16 20.71 28.79
N GLY A 404 16.62 20.34 29.95
CA GLY A 404 15.33 20.83 30.45
C GLY A 404 14.65 19.79 31.33
N SER A 405 13.40 20.06 31.70
CA SER A 405 12.60 19.19 32.54
C SER A 405 11.31 18.73 31.85
N ILE A 406 10.91 17.50 32.17
CA ILE A 406 9.61 16.92 31.79
C ILE A 406 8.92 16.47 33.07
N SER A 407 7.76 17.05 33.35
CA SER A 407 6.92 16.61 34.46
C SER A 407 5.85 15.64 33.97
N PHE A 408 5.51 14.67 34.81
CA PHE A 408 4.55 13.61 34.56
C PHE A 408 3.34 13.75 35.47
N ASP A 409 2.17 13.48 34.92
CA ASP A 409 0.95 13.39 35.71
C ASP A 409 1.02 12.16 36.60
N SER A 410 0.55 12.33 37.83
CA SER A 410 0.46 11.31 38.89
C SER A 410 -0.99 10.94 39.19
N THR A 411 -1.95 11.64 38.56
CA THR A 411 -3.39 11.49 38.79
C THR A 411 -4.18 11.22 37.50
N GLY A 412 -5.32 10.53 37.62
CA GLY A 412 -6.27 10.38 36.52
C GLY A 412 -5.85 9.43 35.38
N ALA A 413 -6.32 9.69 34.16
CA ALA A 413 -6.14 8.81 33.01
C ALA A 413 -4.79 8.99 32.29
N ASP A 414 -4.04 10.02 32.64
CA ASP A 414 -2.78 10.40 32.01
C ASP A 414 -1.56 10.14 32.89
N VAL A 415 -1.72 9.31 33.92
CA VAL A 415 -0.59 8.91 34.78
C VAL A 415 0.57 8.35 33.98
N GLY A 416 1.77 8.81 34.36
CA GLY A 416 3.00 8.43 33.69
C GLY A 416 3.14 9.06 32.30
N LYS A 417 2.31 10.05 31.94
CA LYS A 417 2.47 10.86 30.73
C LYS A 417 2.77 12.30 31.09
N SER A 418 3.48 12.99 30.21
CA SER A 418 3.71 14.42 30.35
C SER A 418 2.48 15.23 29.96
N SER A 419 2.21 16.30 30.70
CA SER A 419 1.11 17.25 30.41
C SER A 419 1.51 18.32 29.39
N ASP A 420 2.80 18.56 29.20
CA ASP A 420 3.31 19.69 28.42
C ASP A 420 4.34 19.30 27.34
N THR A 421 4.80 18.05 27.37
CA THR A 421 5.82 17.53 26.44
C THR A 421 5.24 16.37 25.65
N PHE A 422 5.39 16.45 24.34
CA PHE A 422 4.82 15.52 23.37
C PHE A 422 5.92 14.92 22.50
N LEU A 423 5.61 13.77 21.91
CA LEU A 423 6.45 13.08 20.95
C LEU A 423 5.96 13.39 19.54
N ASP A 424 6.83 13.95 18.71
CA ASP A 424 6.52 14.16 17.30
C ASP A 424 6.60 12.85 16.48
N ALA A 425 6.16 12.89 15.23
CA ALA A 425 6.21 11.74 14.33
C ALA A 425 7.64 11.22 14.04
N SER A 426 8.67 12.02 14.33
CA SER A 426 10.08 11.62 14.22
C SER A 426 10.64 11.08 15.54
N GLY A 427 9.82 10.96 16.59
CA GLY A 427 10.25 10.51 17.91
C GLY A 427 11.00 11.56 18.71
N ASN A 428 10.97 12.85 18.36
CA ASN A 428 11.59 13.93 19.12
C ASN A 428 10.63 14.58 20.11
N PHE A 429 11.17 15.16 21.18
CA PHE A 429 10.36 15.89 22.15
C PHE A 429 9.99 17.27 21.62
N THR A 430 8.74 17.66 21.83
CA THR A 430 8.20 18.95 21.44
C THR A 430 7.22 19.46 22.49
N LYS A 431 7.11 20.79 22.64
CA LYS A 431 6.07 21.42 23.46
C LYS A 431 4.78 21.67 22.67
N THR A 432 4.78 21.38 21.37
CA THR A 432 3.60 21.52 20.52
C THR A 432 2.72 20.28 20.61
N LYS A 433 1.60 20.40 21.33
CA LYS A 433 0.58 19.35 21.42
C LYS A 433 -0.05 19.02 20.07
N GLN A 434 -0.37 20.05 19.29
CA GLN A 434 -1.02 19.90 18.00
C GLN A 434 -0.77 21.11 17.10
N TYR A 435 -0.89 20.87 15.81
CA TYR A 435 -0.74 21.89 14.77
C TYR A 435 -1.72 21.61 13.64
N THR A 436 -2.11 22.66 12.92
CA THR A 436 -3.06 22.53 11.82
C THR A 436 -2.42 22.99 10.53
N THR A 437 -2.44 22.12 9.51
CA THR A 437 -2.06 22.49 8.14
C THR A 437 -3.34 22.65 7.32
N GLN A 438 -3.49 23.80 6.68
CA GLN A 438 -4.55 24.04 5.72
C GLN A 438 -4.07 23.66 4.32
N TYR A 439 -4.84 22.81 3.66
CA TYR A 439 -4.65 22.38 2.29
C TYR A 439 -5.67 23.05 1.37
N LYS A 440 -5.26 23.34 0.15
CA LYS A 440 -6.12 23.77 -0.94
C LYS A 440 -6.23 22.65 -1.96
N VAL A 441 -7.46 22.34 -2.33
CA VAL A 441 -7.81 21.44 -3.42
C VAL A 441 -8.09 22.28 -4.65
N ASP A 442 -7.41 22.00 -5.74
CA ASP A 442 -7.70 22.58 -7.04
C ASP A 442 -8.98 21.97 -7.64
N ALA A 443 -9.95 22.81 -8.04
CA ALA A 443 -11.26 22.34 -8.48
C ALA A 443 -11.25 21.64 -9.85
N ASP A 444 -10.28 21.98 -10.71
CA ASP A 444 -10.21 21.47 -12.08
C ASP A 444 -9.35 20.19 -12.15
N THR A 445 -8.28 20.14 -11.35
CA THR A 445 -7.29 19.05 -11.40
C THR A 445 -7.39 18.09 -10.22
N GLY A 446 -8.07 18.47 -9.13
CA GLY A 446 -8.13 17.69 -7.88
C GLY A 446 -6.81 17.68 -7.10
N ALA A 447 -5.80 18.45 -7.54
CA ALA A 447 -4.50 18.50 -6.90
C ALA A 447 -4.57 19.15 -5.51
N VAL A 448 -3.94 18.51 -4.52
CA VAL A 448 -3.87 19.02 -3.16
C VAL A 448 -2.53 19.72 -2.93
N THR A 449 -2.57 20.96 -2.48
CA THR A 449 -1.38 21.75 -2.15
C THR A 449 -1.49 22.37 -0.75
N VAL A 450 -0.37 22.63 -0.09
CA VAL A 450 -0.34 23.33 1.19
C VAL A 450 -0.74 24.80 0.96
N ASN A 451 -1.77 25.29 1.64
CA ASN A 451 -2.22 26.68 1.57
C ASN A 451 -1.61 27.54 2.69
N ALA A 452 -1.69 27.07 3.92
CA ALA A 452 -1.21 27.79 5.10
C ALA A 452 -0.97 26.85 6.27
N ASN A 453 -0.12 27.25 7.21
CA ASN A 453 0.00 26.62 8.52
C ASN A 453 -0.70 27.52 9.54
N LEU A 454 -1.53 26.93 10.40
CA LEU A 454 -2.37 27.63 11.35
C LEU A 454 -1.91 27.32 12.77
N THR A 455 -1.87 28.35 13.61
CA THR A 455 -1.61 28.25 15.05
C THR A 455 -2.91 28.36 15.85
N GLY A 456 -2.98 27.61 16.95
CA GLY A 456 -4.14 27.48 17.84
C GLY A 456 -4.46 26.03 18.16
N ASP A 457 -4.50 25.70 19.46
CA ASP A 457 -4.89 24.38 19.97
C ASP A 457 -6.37 24.11 19.65
N GLY A 458 -6.64 23.31 18.61
CA GLY A 458 -7.96 22.72 18.32
C GLY A 458 -8.96 23.61 17.59
N VAL A 459 -8.54 24.58 16.78
CA VAL A 459 -9.47 25.64 16.31
C VAL A 459 -10.15 25.34 14.97
N ALA A 460 -11.49 25.35 15.01
CA ALA A 460 -12.36 25.51 13.85
C ALA A 460 -12.23 26.93 13.25
N ALA A 461 -11.74 26.98 12.01
CA ALA A 461 -11.83 27.98 10.92
C ALA A 461 -11.78 29.52 11.16
N ASN A 462 -12.21 30.11 12.29
CA ASN A 462 -12.46 31.56 12.35
C ASN A 462 -11.65 32.34 13.42
N GLY A 463 -10.79 31.67 14.19
CA GLY A 463 -9.96 32.30 15.22
C GLY A 463 -8.45 32.01 15.13
N SER A 464 -8.01 31.27 14.10
CA SER A 464 -6.61 30.87 13.95
C SER A 464 -5.76 31.94 13.29
N THR A 465 -4.57 32.17 13.84
CA THR A 465 -3.52 32.97 13.22
C THR A 465 -2.72 32.12 12.23
N VAL A 466 -2.38 32.67 11.07
CA VAL A 466 -1.48 32.01 10.12
C VAL A 466 -0.04 32.14 10.62
N ASP A 467 0.67 31.02 10.73
CA ASP A 467 2.09 30.96 11.09
C ASP A 467 2.89 30.13 10.07
N ASN A 468 3.30 30.79 9.00
CA ASN A 468 4.19 30.24 7.98
C ASN A 468 5.67 30.55 8.28
N SER A 469 6.01 30.91 9.53
CA SER A 469 7.38 31.23 9.91
C SER A 469 8.28 29.99 9.86
N SER A 470 9.56 30.19 9.52
CA SER A 470 10.58 29.13 9.62
C SER A 470 10.85 28.68 11.06
N SER A 471 10.39 29.45 12.06
CA SER A 471 10.45 29.09 13.47
C SER A 471 9.41 28.06 13.89
N ASN A 472 8.41 27.77 13.05
CA ASN A 472 7.47 26.69 13.30
C ASN A 472 8.08 25.37 12.76
N PRO A 473 8.56 24.47 13.63
CA PRO A 473 9.24 23.24 13.19
C PRO A 473 8.31 22.25 12.48
N PHE A 474 6.99 22.46 12.56
CA PHE A 474 5.96 21.64 11.90
C PHE A 474 5.38 22.33 10.66
N ALA A 475 5.80 23.56 10.34
CA ALA A 475 5.31 24.27 9.17
C ALA A 475 5.69 23.51 7.90
N LYS A 476 4.67 23.23 7.09
CA LYS A 476 4.85 22.71 5.74
C LYS A 476 5.08 23.87 4.78
N THR A 477 5.93 23.66 3.78
CA THR A 477 6.19 24.67 2.74
C THR A 477 4.89 24.98 1.98
N VAL A 478 4.46 26.24 2.01
CA VAL A 478 3.28 26.71 1.29
C VAL A 478 3.49 26.52 -0.21
N GLY A 479 2.47 26.01 -0.89
CA GLY A 479 2.49 25.68 -2.32
C GLY A 479 3.02 24.28 -2.64
N SER A 480 3.61 23.55 -1.68
CA SER A 480 4.03 22.16 -1.92
C SER A 480 2.84 21.24 -2.17
N THR A 481 3.00 20.31 -3.10
CA THR A 481 2.04 19.21 -3.32
C THR A 481 1.99 18.32 -2.08
N ALA A 482 0.78 17.97 -1.68
CA ALA A 482 0.55 17.00 -0.62
C ALA A 482 0.55 15.58 -1.19
N TYR A 483 1.11 14.66 -0.43
CA TYR A 483 1.13 13.24 -0.71
C TYR A 483 0.49 12.48 0.46
N VAL A 484 0.08 11.25 0.22
CA VAL A 484 -0.44 10.33 1.23
C VAL A 484 0.50 9.13 1.36
N THR A 485 0.83 8.77 2.59
CA THR A 485 1.62 7.58 2.90
C THR A 485 0.76 6.31 2.83
N ALA A 486 1.39 5.13 2.86
CA ALA A 486 0.67 3.85 2.91
C ALA A 486 -0.27 3.75 4.13
N ASP A 487 0.11 4.36 5.26
CA ASP A 487 -0.70 4.41 6.49
C ASP A 487 -1.83 5.45 6.44
N GLY A 488 -2.02 6.14 5.31
CA GLY A 488 -3.05 7.16 5.14
C GLY A 488 -2.70 8.55 5.69
N ASN A 489 -1.46 8.74 6.18
CA ASN A 489 -1.03 10.04 6.71
C ASN A 489 -0.70 11.02 5.57
N VAL A 490 -1.04 12.29 5.76
CA VAL A 490 -0.75 13.34 4.77
C VAL A 490 0.63 13.94 5.02
N THR A 491 1.45 13.99 3.98
CA THR A 491 2.83 14.48 4.03
C THR A 491 3.13 15.40 2.83
N THR A 492 4.25 16.10 2.86
CA THR A 492 4.79 16.85 1.71
C THR A 492 6.00 16.16 1.10
N ASN A 493 6.46 15.07 1.71
CA ASN A 493 7.57 14.29 1.17
C ASN A 493 7.04 13.40 0.03
N THR A 494 7.77 13.38 -1.08
CA THR A 494 7.50 12.47 -2.20
C THR A 494 7.74 11.01 -1.82
N THR A 495 8.46 10.78 -0.73
CA THR A 495 8.78 9.44 -0.24
C THR A 495 8.64 9.32 1.28
N SER A 496 8.42 8.09 1.75
CA SER A 496 8.37 7.73 3.18
C SER A 496 9.31 6.55 3.46
N ALA A 497 9.73 6.41 4.72
CA ALA A 497 10.36 5.17 5.17
C ALA A 497 9.35 4.03 5.02
N GLY A 498 9.73 2.98 4.29
CA GLY A 498 8.88 1.83 4.03
C GLY A 498 8.77 0.97 5.28
N THR A 499 7.56 0.83 5.80
CA THR A 499 7.21 -0.18 6.80
C THR A 499 7.03 -1.54 6.10
N VAL A 500 7.17 -2.64 6.84
CA VAL A 500 6.87 -3.97 6.31
C VAL A 500 5.40 -4.01 5.90
N THR A 501 5.12 -4.53 4.70
CA THR A 501 3.74 -4.68 4.20
C THR A 501 2.95 -5.56 5.16
N ALA A 502 1.80 -5.07 5.65
CA ALA A 502 0.90 -5.88 6.46
C ALA A 502 0.34 -7.04 5.61
N ASP A 503 0.42 -8.26 6.13
CA ASP A 503 -0.04 -9.50 5.47
C ASP A 503 0.41 -9.63 3.99
N PRO A 504 1.73 -9.67 3.72
CA PRO A 504 2.25 -9.53 2.36
C PRO A 504 1.81 -10.67 1.43
N LEU A 505 1.60 -11.89 1.96
CA LEU A 505 1.07 -13.01 1.20
C LEU A 505 -0.39 -12.80 0.78
N ALA A 506 -1.21 -12.18 1.63
CA ALA A 506 -2.60 -11.87 1.29
C ALA A 506 -2.69 -10.82 0.17
N ALA A 507 -1.80 -9.82 0.19
CA ALA A 507 -1.68 -8.84 -0.88
C ALA A 507 -1.33 -9.51 -2.23
N LEU A 508 -0.37 -10.44 -2.22
CA LEU A 508 0.03 -11.19 -3.43
C LEU A 508 -1.06 -12.15 -3.91
N ASP A 509 -1.73 -12.86 -3.01
CA ASP A 509 -2.83 -13.76 -3.36
C ASP A 509 -3.99 -12.99 -4.01
N LYS A 510 -4.28 -11.76 -3.55
CA LYS A 510 -5.26 -10.85 -4.18
C LYS A 510 -4.83 -10.39 -5.57
N ALA A 511 -3.55 -10.07 -5.76
CA ALA A 511 -3.00 -9.71 -7.06
C ALA A 511 -3.08 -10.89 -8.06
N ILE A 512 -2.65 -12.09 -7.64
CA ILE A 512 -2.72 -13.32 -8.46
C ILE A 512 -4.17 -13.61 -8.84
N SER A 513 -5.10 -13.57 -7.87
CA SER A 513 -6.51 -13.80 -8.14
C SER A 513 -7.10 -12.79 -9.13
N SER A 514 -6.64 -11.54 -9.14
CA SER A 514 -7.11 -10.51 -10.09
C SER A 514 -6.66 -10.84 -11.52
N ILE A 515 -5.44 -11.34 -11.68
CA ILE A 515 -4.92 -11.80 -12.99
C ILE A 515 -5.68 -13.04 -13.45
N ASP A 516 -5.92 -14.02 -12.58
CA ASP A 516 -6.62 -15.23 -12.96
C ASP A 516 -8.07 -14.97 -13.40
N GLN A 517 -8.75 -14.02 -12.76
CA GLN A 517 -10.06 -13.54 -13.22
C GLN A 517 -9.98 -12.93 -14.62
N PHE A 518 -8.97 -12.09 -14.87
CA PHE A 518 -8.80 -11.46 -16.17
C PHE A 518 -8.49 -12.49 -17.27
N ARG A 519 -7.58 -13.43 -17.02
CA ARG A 519 -7.26 -14.56 -17.92
C ARG A 519 -8.49 -15.42 -18.22
N SER A 520 -9.28 -15.73 -17.19
CA SER A 520 -10.54 -16.47 -17.37
C SER A 520 -11.52 -15.71 -18.28
N SER A 521 -11.60 -14.39 -18.17
CA SER A 521 -12.45 -13.57 -19.04
C SER A 521 -11.97 -13.56 -20.50
N LEU A 522 -10.66 -13.48 -20.73
CA LEU A 522 -10.06 -13.54 -22.06
C LEU A 522 -10.27 -14.92 -22.70
N GLY A 523 -10.13 -16.00 -21.93
CA GLY A 523 -10.44 -17.36 -22.40
C GLY A 523 -11.91 -17.51 -22.80
N ALA A 524 -12.83 -16.94 -22.03
CA ALA A 524 -14.25 -16.93 -22.39
C ALA A 524 -14.51 -16.13 -23.69
N VAL A 525 -13.83 -15.01 -23.88
CA VAL A 525 -13.90 -14.21 -25.11
C VAL A 525 -13.34 -14.98 -26.31
N GLN A 526 -12.21 -15.68 -26.18
CA GLN A 526 -11.65 -16.53 -27.24
C GLN A 526 -12.66 -17.59 -27.70
N ASN A 527 -13.26 -18.33 -26.76
CA ASN A 527 -14.29 -19.33 -27.07
C ASN A 527 -15.52 -18.73 -27.76
N ARG A 528 -15.93 -17.52 -27.38
CA ARG A 528 -17.04 -16.80 -28.01
C ARG A 528 -16.70 -16.35 -29.43
N LEU A 529 -15.48 -15.86 -29.66
CA LEU A 529 -15.00 -15.46 -30.97
C LEU A 529 -14.87 -16.67 -31.91
N ASP A 530 -14.35 -17.81 -31.44
CA ASP A 530 -14.29 -19.06 -32.21
C ASP A 530 -15.69 -19.56 -32.61
N SER A 531 -16.64 -19.50 -31.66
CA SER A 531 -18.04 -19.85 -31.92
C SER A 531 -18.67 -18.90 -32.95
N ALA A 532 -18.38 -17.59 -32.85
CA ALA A 532 -18.82 -16.59 -33.82
C ALA A 532 -18.23 -16.85 -35.20
N ILE A 533 -16.93 -17.14 -35.33
CA ILE A 533 -16.27 -17.49 -36.60
C ILE A 533 -16.95 -18.70 -37.24
N THR A 534 -17.20 -19.76 -36.47
CA THR A 534 -17.90 -20.96 -36.96
C THR A 534 -19.30 -20.62 -37.50
N ASN A 535 -20.05 -19.79 -36.78
CA ASN A 535 -21.37 -19.34 -37.22
C ASN A 535 -21.31 -18.46 -38.49
N LEU A 536 -20.36 -17.51 -38.53
CA LEU A 536 -20.13 -16.63 -39.67
C LEU A 536 -19.77 -17.42 -40.93
N ASN A 537 -18.91 -18.44 -40.81
CA ASN A 537 -18.54 -19.31 -41.92
C ASN A 537 -19.75 -20.09 -42.43
N ASN A 538 -20.55 -20.69 -41.53
CA ASN A 538 -21.78 -21.40 -41.90
C ASN A 538 -22.79 -20.48 -42.61
N THR A 539 -22.99 -19.27 -42.07
CA THR A 539 -23.90 -18.27 -42.64
C THR A 539 -23.40 -17.79 -44.00
N THR A 540 -22.09 -17.59 -44.16
CA THR A 540 -21.46 -17.27 -45.43
C THR A 540 -21.68 -18.38 -46.46
N THR A 541 -21.44 -19.65 -46.11
CA THR A 541 -21.71 -20.79 -47.01
C THR A 541 -23.18 -20.87 -47.41
N ASN A 542 -24.11 -20.67 -46.47
CA ASN A 542 -25.55 -20.70 -46.74
C ASN A 542 -25.98 -19.54 -47.66
N LEU A 543 -25.46 -18.33 -47.44
CA LEU A 543 -25.71 -17.16 -48.28
C LEU A 543 -25.12 -17.35 -49.68
N SER A 544 -23.90 -17.89 -49.80
CA SER A 544 -23.30 -18.20 -51.10
C SER A 544 -24.12 -19.25 -51.86
N ALA A 545 -24.62 -20.29 -51.19
CA ALA A 545 -25.51 -21.27 -51.80
C ALA A 545 -26.88 -20.69 -52.19
N ALA A 546 -27.41 -19.74 -51.41
CA ALA A 546 -28.64 -19.02 -51.75
C ALA A 546 -28.42 -18.05 -52.93
N GLN A 547 -27.28 -17.37 -52.97
CA GLN A 547 -26.87 -16.51 -54.09
C GLN A 547 -26.71 -17.31 -55.37
N SER A 548 -26.02 -18.44 -55.32
CA SER A 548 -25.84 -19.37 -56.45
C SER A 548 -27.19 -19.80 -57.04
N ARG A 549 -28.18 -20.17 -56.22
CA ARG A 549 -29.54 -20.51 -56.70
C ARG A 549 -30.29 -19.36 -57.39
N ILE A 550 -29.91 -18.11 -57.11
CA ILE A 550 -30.53 -16.93 -57.71
C ILE A 550 -29.79 -16.54 -58.99
N GLN A 551 -28.46 -16.47 -58.92
CA GLN A 551 -27.63 -15.91 -59.95
C GLN A 551 -27.11 -16.93 -60.95
N ASP A 552 -26.86 -18.17 -60.58
CA ASP A 552 -26.17 -19.11 -61.48
C ASP A 552 -27.10 -19.60 -62.58
N ALA A 553 -26.54 -19.69 -63.78
CA ALA A 553 -27.21 -20.28 -64.93
C ALA A 553 -27.14 -21.80 -64.88
N ASP A 554 -28.28 -22.47 -65.06
CA ASP A 554 -28.28 -23.89 -65.36
C ASP A 554 -27.78 -24.10 -66.79
N TYR A 555 -26.55 -24.61 -66.91
CA TYR A 555 -25.88 -24.87 -68.17
C TYR A 555 -26.73 -25.74 -69.11
N ALA A 556 -27.41 -26.76 -68.60
CA ALA A 556 -28.23 -27.64 -69.43
C ALA A 556 -29.41 -26.88 -70.06
N THR A 557 -30.04 -26.02 -69.26
CA THR A 557 -31.16 -25.19 -69.71
C THR A 557 -30.71 -24.12 -70.69
N GLU A 558 -29.60 -23.40 -70.43
CA GLU A 558 -29.14 -22.33 -71.31
C GLU A 558 -28.54 -22.86 -72.63
N VAL A 559 -27.88 -24.01 -72.64
CA VAL A 559 -27.47 -24.69 -73.89
C VAL A 559 -28.68 -25.09 -74.73
N SER A 560 -29.74 -25.60 -74.08
CA SER A 560 -30.99 -25.94 -74.78
C SER A 560 -31.64 -24.71 -75.42
N ASN A 561 -31.69 -23.58 -74.69
CA ASN A 561 -32.20 -22.31 -75.20
C ASN A 561 -31.34 -21.76 -76.35
N MET A 562 -30.02 -21.82 -76.24
CA MET A 562 -29.08 -21.44 -77.31
C MET A 562 -29.33 -22.28 -78.56
N SER A 563 -29.39 -23.61 -78.43
CA SER A 563 -29.61 -24.53 -79.53
C SER A 563 -30.97 -24.27 -80.21
N LYS A 564 -32.03 -24.09 -79.42
CA LYS A 564 -33.36 -23.72 -79.92
C LYS A 564 -33.33 -22.39 -80.69
N ALA A 565 -32.66 -21.37 -80.16
CA ALA A 565 -32.56 -20.06 -80.81
C ALA A 565 -31.74 -20.11 -82.11
N GLN A 566 -30.67 -20.90 -82.16
CA GLN A 566 -29.88 -21.15 -83.39
C GLN A 566 -30.73 -21.85 -84.46
N ILE A 567 -31.50 -22.89 -84.10
CA ILE A 567 -32.38 -23.59 -85.03
C ILE A 567 -33.46 -22.63 -85.57
N LEU A 568 -34.06 -21.80 -84.71
CA LEU A 568 -35.05 -20.80 -85.12
C LEU A 568 -34.46 -19.71 -86.01
N GLN A 569 -33.21 -19.30 -85.78
CA GLN A 569 -32.50 -18.35 -86.64
C GLN A 569 -32.26 -18.94 -88.05
N GLN A 570 -31.81 -20.20 -88.13
CA GLN A 570 -31.63 -20.90 -89.40
C GLN A 570 -32.95 -21.12 -90.15
N ALA A 571 -33.99 -21.55 -89.44
CA ALA A 571 -35.34 -21.72 -90.00
C ALA A 571 -35.96 -20.37 -90.43
N GLY A 572 -35.78 -19.31 -89.63
CA GLY A 572 -36.23 -17.95 -89.93
C GLY A 572 -35.60 -17.38 -91.18
N ASN A 573 -34.31 -17.61 -91.42
CA ASN A 573 -33.62 -17.23 -92.66
C ASN A 573 -34.21 -17.95 -93.88
N SER A 574 -34.53 -19.25 -93.75
CA SER A 574 -35.18 -20.03 -94.81
C SER A 574 -36.60 -19.54 -95.12
N VAL A 575 -37.38 -19.19 -94.09
CA VAL A 575 -38.74 -18.67 -94.23
C VAL A 575 -38.76 -17.23 -94.75
N LEU A 576 -37.81 -16.38 -94.33
CA LEU A 576 -37.67 -15.01 -94.84
C LEU A 576 -37.31 -15.02 -96.34
N ALA A 577 -36.40 -15.92 -96.75
CA ALA A 577 -36.08 -16.13 -98.15
C ALA A 577 -37.32 -16.53 -98.98
N LYS A 578 -38.16 -17.43 -98.47
CA LYS A 578 -39.43 -17.82 -99.11
C LYS A 578 -40.48 -16.70 -99.08
N ALA A 579 -40.61 -15.96 -97.98
CA ALA A 579 -41.57 -14.88 -97.81
C ALA A 579 -41.27 -13.65 -98.70
N ASN A 580 -40.01 -13.46 -99.09
CA ASN A 580 -39.60 -12.43 -100.06
C ASN A 580 -39.74 -12.87 -101.52
N GLN A 581 -39.78 -14.17 -101.81
CA GLN A 581 -40.00 -14.71 -103.16
C GLN A 581 -41.46 -14.56 -103.63
N VAL A 582 -42.44 -14.69 -102.72
CA VAL A 582 -43.87 -14.66 -103.08
C VAL A 582 -44.33 -13.30 -103.66
N PRO A 583 -43.98 -12.12 -103.09
CA PRO A 583 -44.30 -10.83 -103.72
C PRO A 583 -43.53 -10.58 -105.00
N GLN A 584 -42.29 -11.09 -105.14
CA GLN A 584 -41.50 -10.96 -106.37
C GLN A 584 -42.10 -11.75 -107.53
N GLN A 585 -42.63 -12.95 -107.25
CA GLN A 585 -43.38 -13.73 -108.25
C GLN A 585 -44.68 -13.03 -108.69
N VAL A 586 -45.36 -12.32 -107.77
CA VAL A 586 -46.58 -11.56 -108.11
C VAL A 586 -46.26 -10.23 -108.83
N LEU A 587 -45.20 -9.50 -108.45
CA LEU A 587 -44.75 -8.33 -109.21
C LEU A 587 -44.27 -8.71 -110.63
N SER A 588 -43.61 -9.86 -110.77
CA SER A 588 -43.23 -10.44 -112.07
C SER A 588 -44.44 -10.78 -112.95
N LEU A 589 -45.61 -11.02 -112.36
CA LEU A 589 -46.87 -11.29 -113.08
C LEU A 589 -47.70 -10.02 -113.36
N LEU A 590 -47.37 -8.89 -112.72
CA LEU A 590 -48.04 -7.59 -112.91
C LEU A 590 -47.21 -6.58 -113.73
N GLN A 591 -45.91 -6.84 -113.94
CA GLN A 591 -45.03 -6.08 -114.84
C GLN A 591 -44.76 -6.80 -116.18
N GLY A 592 -45.37 -7.98 -116.39
CA GLY A 592 -45.30 -8.76 -117.63
C GLY A 592 -46.47 -8.50 -118.56
#